data_AF-A0A1S1J8P8-F1
#
_entry.id   AF-A0A1S1J8P8-F1
#
_cell.length_a   1.000
_cell.length_b   1.000
_cell.length_c   1.000
_cell.angle_alpha   90.00
_cell.angle_beta   90.00
_cell.angle_gamma   90.00
#
_symmetry.space_group_name_H-M   'P 1'
#
loop_
_entity.id
_entity.type
_entity.pdbx_description
1 polymer ?
#
loop_
_entity_poly.entity_id
_entity_poly.type
_entity_poly.pdbx_seq_one_letter_code
_entity_poly.pdbx_strand_id
1 'polypeptide(L)'
;MSTATKPNHIGRKISRIRELKDMKQEALAQALGTSQQTVSTIENSETIDDAKLAEVAKALGVSVEAIKNFNEENMISYFNNFYDNSCNGANGMFHANYCNFNPLDKVIELYERMLQAEKEKVEYLEKLLKEK
;
A
#
# COMPACT_ATOMS: atom_id res chain seq x y z
N MET A 1 19.33 -3.99 -27.52
CA MET A 1 18.39 -3.99 -26.37
C MET A 1 17.11 -4.66 -26.84
N SER A 2 16.91 -5.94 -26.49
CA SER A 2 15.75 -6.73 -26.96
C SER A 2 14.56 -6.43 -26.05
N THR A 3 13.58 -5.68 -26.55
CA THR A 3 12.27 -5.46 -25.89
C THR A 3 11.35 -6.64 -26.19
N ALA A 4 11.76 -7.84 -25.78
CA ALA A 4 10.86 -8.98 -25.72
C ALA A 4 9.94 -8.75 -24.52
N THR A 5 8.64 -8.63 -24.77
CA THR A 5 7.58 -8.67 -23.75
C THR A 5 7.87 -9.83 -22.80
N LYS A 6 8.34 -9.53 -21.58
CA LYS A 6 8.70 -10.54 -20.58
C LYS A 6 7.47 -11.44 -20.37
N PRO A 7 7.57 -12.75 -20.56
CA PRO A 7 6.47 -13.66 -20.26
C PRO A 7 6.02 -13.45 -18.81
N ASN A 8 4.70 -13.45 -18.59
CA ASN A 8 4.05 -13.16 -17.33
C ASN A 8 4.28 -14.32 -16.33
N HIS A 9 5.52 -14.47 -15.88
CA HIS A 9 5.94 -15.59 -15.07
C HIS A 9 5.60 -15.34 -13.60
N ILE A 10 4.55 -15.98 -13.10
CA ILE A 10 4.04 -15.78 -11.74
C ILE A 10 5.08 -16.17 -10.68
N GLY A 11 5.80 -17.28 -10.87
CA GLY A 11 6.86 -17.69 -9.94
C GLY A 11 7.96 -16.65 -9.73
N ARG A 12 8.40 -15.95 -10.79
CA ARG A 12 9.40 -14.87 -10.69
C ARG A 12 8.87 -13.67 -9.90
N LYS A 13 7.58 -13.36 -10.05
CA LYS A 13 6.91 -12.30 -9.27
C LYS A 13 6.88 -12.68 -7.79
N ILE A 14 6.56 -13.93 -7.47
CA ILE A 14 6.59 -14.47 -6.10
C ILE A 14 8.00 -14.35 -5.49
N SER A 15 9.04 -14.78 -6.21
CA SER A 15 10.44 -14.65 -5.75
C SER A 15 10.79 -13.20 -5.44
N ARG A 16 10.41 -12.28 -6.32
CA ARG A 16 10.73 -10.86 -6.14
C ARG A 16 9.99 -10.26 -4.95
N ILE A 17 8.70 -10.55 -4.80
CA ILE A 17 7.90 -10.14 -3.63
C ILE A 17 8.51 -10.68 -2.34
N ARG A 18 8.94 -11.95 -2.34
CA ARG A 18 9.57 -12.58 -1.19
C ARG A 18 10.86 -11.86 -0.78
N GLU A 19 11.73 -11.57 -1.75
CA GLU A 19 12.97 -10.81 -1.51
C GLU A 19 12.71 -9.42 -0.94
N LEU A 20 11.68 -8.72 -1.44
CA LEU A 20 11.30 -7.39 -0.95
C LEU A 20 10.78 -7.39 0.48
N LYS A 21 10.22 -8.53 0.92
CA LYS A 21 9.81 -8.75 2.31
C LYS A 21 10.95 -9.31 3.18
N ASP A 22 12.18 -9.34 2.67
CA ASP A 22 13.35 -9.90 3.34
C ASP A 22 13.13 -11.33 3.87
N MET A 23 12.37 -12.12 3.10
CA MET A 23 11.96 -13.47 3.48
C MET A 23 12.82 -14.52 2.77
N LYS A 24 13.38 -15.48 3.53
CA LYS A 24 14.11 -16.62 2.95
C LYS A 24 13.16 -17.65 2.35
N GLN A 25 13.61 -18.43 1.36
CA GLN A 25 12.81 -19.54 0.79
C GLN A 25 12.38 -20.55 1.87
N GLU A 26 13.23 -20.83 2.84
CA GLU A 26 12.93 -21.71 3.98
C GLU A 26 11.78 -21.15 4.84
N ALA A 27 11.76 -19.83 5.08
CA ALA A 27 10.71 -19.19 5.87
C ALA A 27 9.35 -19.24 5.14
N LEU A 28 9.34 -19.01 3.83
CA LEU A 28 8.14 -19.18 3.02
C LEU A 28 7.68 -20.64 3.00
N ALA A 29 8.61 -21.59 2.92
CA ALA A 29 8.30 -23.01 2.94
C ALA A 29 7.65 -23.42 4.27
N GLN A 30 8.17 -22.94 5.40
CA GLN A 30 7.58 -23.14 6.72
C GLN A 30 6.18 -22.54 6.81
N ALA A 31 5.97 -21.33 6.30
CA ALA A 31 4.65 -20.68 6.30
C ALA A 31 3.60 -21.42 5.45
N LEU A 32 4.05 -22.12 4.40
CA LEU A 32 3.20 -22.95 3.53
C LEU A 32 3.09 -24.41 4.00
N GLY A 33 3.78 -24.79 5.09
CA GLY A 33 3.83 -26.18 5.55
C GLY A 33 4.45 -27.14 4.53
N THR A 34 5.39 -26.64 3.71
CA THR A 34 6.01 -27.38 2.60
C THR A 34 7.54 -27.36 2.69
N SER A 35 8.21 -27.97 1.71
CA SER A 35 9.68 -28.00 1.65
C SER A 35 10.27 -26.81 0.90
N GLN A 36 11.50 -26.42 1.22
CA GLN A 36 12.23 -25.38 0.48
C GLN A 36 12.33 -25.71 -1.02
N GLN A 37 12.50 -26.99 -1.37
CA GLN A 37 12.56 -27.45 -2.76
C GLN A 37 11.23 -27.16 -3.47
N THR A 38 10.09 -27.42 -2.81
CA THR A 38 8.76 -27.11 -3.35
C THR A 38 8.60 -25.62 -3.62
N VAL A 39 9.05 -24.75 -2.71
CA VAL A 39 9.04 -23.29 -2.94
C VAL A 39 9.91 -22.91 -4.12
N SER A 40 11.11 -23.48 -4.25
CA SER A 40 11.98 -23.27 -5.41
C SER A 40 11.30 -23.69 -6.72
N THR A 41 10.56 -24.81 -6.72
CA THR A 41 9.77 -25.24 -7.89
C THR A 41 8.65 -24.25 -8.21
N ILE A 42 7.94 -23.75 -7.19
CA ILE A 42 6.89 -22.73 -7.33
C ILE A 42 7.45 -21.45 -7.96
N GLU A 43 8.61 -20.97 -7.48
CA GLU A 43 9.26 -19.76 -7.99
C GLU A 43 9.78 -19.90 -9.42
N ASN A 44 10.13 -21.12 -9.84
CA ASN A 44 10.53 -21.42 -11.22
C ASN A 44 9.36 -21.78 -12.14
N SER A 45 8.13 -21.84 -11.63
CA SER A 45 6.94 -22.13 -12.42
C SER A 45 6.34 -20.89 -13.07
N GLU A 46 6.08 -20.94 -14.36
CA GLU A 46 5.46 -19.84 -15.11
C GLU A 46 4.02 -19.60 -14.65
N THR A 47 3.28 -20.68 -14.39
CA THR A 47 1.89 -20.68 -13.92
C THR A 47 1.74 -21.45 -12.62
N ILE A 48 0.78 -21.06 -11.79
CA ILE A 48 0.47 -21.71 -10.50
C ILE A 48 -1.06 -21.77 -10.37
N ASP A 49 -1.57 -22.86 -9.82
CA ASP A 49 -3.00 -23.02 -9.52
C ASP A 49 -3.50 -21.89 -8.62
N ASP A 50 -4.68 -21.33 -8.91
CA ASP A 50 -5.22 -20.20 -8.14
C ASP A 50 -5.35 -20.50 -6.64
N ALA A 51 -5.64 -21.76 -6.26
CA ALA A 51 -5.70 -22.18 -4.86
C ALA A 51 -4.33 -22.06 -4.16
N LYS A 52 -3.27 -22.56 -4.80
CA LYS A 52 -1.89 -22.45 -4.29
C LYS A 52 -1.42 -20.99 -4.30
N LEU A 53 -1.79 -20.23 -5.32
CA LEU A 53 -1.46 -18.81 -5.41
C LEU A 53 -2.09 -18.03 -4.26
N ALA A 54 -3.32 -18.36 -3.85
CA ALA A 54 -3.97 -17.77 -2.68
C ALA A 54 -3.25 -18.10 -1.37
N GLU A 55 -2.79 -19.33 -1.20
CA GLU A 55 -1.98 -19.74 -0.04
C GLU A 55 -0.64 -18.99 0.01
N VAL A 56 0.05 -18.89 -1.13
CA VAL A 56 1.30 -18.12 -1.25
C VAL A 56 1.07 -16.64 -0.97
N ALA A 57 -0.01 -16.05 -1.51
CA ALA A 57 -0.37 -14.67 -1.25
C ALA A 57 -0.62 -14.41 0.25
N LYS A 58 -1.33 -15.34 0.90
CA LYS A 58 -1.57 -15.28 2.35
C LYS A 58 -0.27 -15.40 3.15
N ALA A 59 0.61 -16.34 2.80
CA ALA A 59 1.90 -16.55 3.47
C ALA A 59 2.83 -15.34 3.30
N LEU A 60 2.79 -14.68 2.15
CA LEU A 60 3.52 -13.44 1.89
C LEU A 60 2.81 -12.20 2.47
N GLY A 61 1.57 -12.31 2.94
CA GLY A 61 0.78 -11.17 3.43
C GLY A 61 0.49 -10.14 2.34
N VAL A 62 0.01 -10.60 1.17
CA VAL A 62 -0.33 -9.80 -0.01
C VAL A 62 -1.63 -10.29 -0.62
N SER A 63 -2.24 -9.51 -1.51
CA SER A 63 -3.37 -10.01 -2.31
C SER A 63 -2.90 -10.86 -3.49
N VAL A 64 -3.76 -11.77 -3.96
CA VAL A 64 -3.48 -12.56 -5.18
C VAL A 64 -3.31 -11.63 -6.39
N GLU A 65 -4.10 -10.57 -6.45
CA GLU A 65 -4.04 -9.55 -7.49
C GLU A 65 -2.71 -8.81 -7.47
N ALA A 66 -2.14 -8.54 -6.30
CA ALA A 66 -0.83 -7.93 -6.17
C ALA A 66 0.27 -8.79 -6.80
N ILE A 67 0.22 -10.11 -6.63
CA ILE A 67 1.17 -11.02 -7.29
C ILE A 67 0.94 -11.02 -8.80
N LYS A 68 -0.31 -11.08 -9.27
CA LYS A 68 -0.64 -11.10 -10.70
C LYS A 68 -0.21 -9.80 -11.40
N ASN A 69 -0.43 -8.65 -10.76
CA ASN A 69 -0.13 -7.32 -11.29
C ASN A 69 1.27 -6.80 -10.93
N PHE A 70 2.09 -7.60 -10.24
CA PHE A 70 3.44 -7.20 -9.86
C PHE A 70 4.27 -6.86 -11.09
N ASN A 71 4.81 -5.64 -11.10
CA ASN A 71 5.81 -5.15 -12.04
C ASN A 71 6.87 -4.38 -11.25
N GLU A 72 8.13 -4.70 -11.50
CA GLU A 72 9.30 -4.13 -10.82
C GLU A 72 9.43 -2.61 -11.10
N GLU A 73 9.11 -2.17 -12.33
CA GLU A 73 9.12 -0.75 -12.69
C GLU A 73 8.02 0.05 -11.97
N ASN A 74 6.84 -0.56 -11.80
CA ASN A 74 5.74 0.06 -11.05
C ASN A 74 6.11 0.24 -9.57
N MET A 75 6.96 -0.62 -9.03
CA MET A 75 7.42 -0.45 -7.66
C MET A 75 8.42 0.70 -7.50
N ILE A 76 9.36 0.86 -8.43
CA ILE A 76 10.31 1.99 -8.39
C ILE A 76 9.53 3.31 -8.46
N SER A 77 8.52 3.38 -9.32
CA SER A 77 7.58 4.52 -9.36
C SER A 77 6.83 4.70 -8.03
N TYR A 78 6.34 3.62 -7.43
CA TYR A 78 5.66 3.68 -6.12
C TYR A 78 6.56 4.21 -5.01
N PHE A 79 7.80 3.70 -4.86
CA PHE A 79 8.73 4.18 -3.84
C PHE A 79 9.07 5.67 -4.01
N ASN A 80 9.19 6.14 -5.25
CA ASN A 80 9.42 7.56 -5.53
C ASN A 80 8.19 8.43 -5.16
N ASN A 81 6.98 7.94 -5.40
CA ASN A 81 5.73 8.66 -5.08
C ASN A 81 5.30 8.54 -3.61
N PHE A 82 5.78 7.53 -2.88
CA PHE A 82 5.44 7.31 -1.46
C PHE A 82 5.89 8.46 -0.56
N TYR A 83 7.00 9.11 -0.91
CA TYR A 83 7.50 10.28 -0.18
C TYR A 83 6.68 11.55 -0.43
N ASP A 84 5.97 11.64 -1.55
CA ASP A 84 5.28 12.86 -1.96
C ASP A 84 3.77 12.84 -1.64
N ASN A 85 3.16 11.64 -1.48
CA ASN A 85 1.71 11.49 -1.28
C ASN A 85 1.34 10.38 -0.27
N SER A 86 1.86 10.44 0.95
CA SER A 86 1.68 9.40 1.99
C SER A 86 0.23 9.14 2.45
N CYS A 87 -0.76 9.91 1.99
CA CYS A 87 -2.15 9.80 2.43
C CYS A 87 -3.19 9.71 1.30
N ASN A 88 -2.82 9.82 0.02
CA ASN A 88 -3.79 9.78 -1.08
C ASN A 88 -3.77 8.44 -1.82
N GLY A 89 -4.57 7.50 -1.35
CA GLY A 89 -5.36 6.61 -2.20
C GLY A 89 -4.68 5.70 -3.22
N ALA A 90 -3.36 5.48 -3.16
CA ALA A 90 -2.73 4.45 -3.99
C ALA A 90 -2.98 3.09 -3.35
N ASN A 91 -3.84 2.27 -3.98
CA ASN A 91 -3.95 0.82 -3.79
C ASN A 91 -2.57 0.21 -3.57
N GLY A 92 -2.19 0.04 -2.31
CA GLY A 92 -0.89 -0.47 -1.95
C GLY A 92 -0.85 -1.95 -2.32
N MET A 93 0.02 -2.30 -3.25
CA MET A 93 0.23 -3.69 -3.69
C MET A 93 0.56 -4.64 -2.53
N PHE A 94 0.99 -4.11 -1.37
CA PHE A 94 1.32 -4.90 -0.20
C PHE A 94 0.51 -4.57 1.06
N HIS A 95 -0.27 -3.48 1.06
CA HIS A 95 -1.17 -3.10 2.15
C HIS A 95 -2.00 -1.89 1.72
N ALA A 96 -3.33 -2.02 1.72
CA ALA A 96 -4.22 -0.87 1.72
C ALA A 96 -4.20 -0.22 3.11
N ASN A 97 -3.20 0.63 3.38
CA ASN A 97 -3.33 1.58 4.48
C ASN A 97 -4.37 2.60 4.05
N TYR A 98 -5.64 2.31 4.37
CA TYR A 98 -6.69 3.32 4.37
C TYR A 98 -6.34 4.32 5.48
N CYS A 99 -5.57 5.35 5.13
CA CYS A 99 -5.55 6.56 5.92
C CYS A 99 -6.97 7.13 5.88
N ASN A 100 -7.80 6.82 6.87
CA ASN A 100 -9.10 7.48 7.11
C ASN A 100 -8.92 8.93 7.62
N PHE A 101 -7.82 9.55 7.20
CA PHE A 101 -7.38 10.88 7.59
C PHE A 101 -7.17 11.62 6.28
N ASN A 102 -8.18 12.37 5.86
CA ASN A 102 -8.06 13.33 4.80
C ASN A 102 -7.54 14.65 5.43
N PRO A 103 -6.30 15.08 5.15
CA PRO A 103 -5.76 16.30 5.72
C PRO A 103 -6.59 17.54 5.37
N LEU A 104 -7.27 17.53 4.21
CA LEU A 104 -8.14 18.63 3.78
C LEU A 104 -9.33 18.81 4.73
N ASP A 105 -9.94 17.72 5.21
CA ASP A 105 -11.09 17.81 6.12
C ASP A 105 -10.68 18.45 7.46
N LYS A 106 -9.45 18.17 7.93
CA LYS A 106 -8.91 18.80 9.15
C LYS A 106 -8.54 20.26 8.98
N VAL A 107 -8.09 20.65 7.79
CA VAL A 107 -7.86 22.06 7.45
C VAL A 107 -9.17 22.83 7.43
N ILE A 108 -10.23 22.26 6.86
CA ILE A 108 -11.57 22.87 6.83
C ILE A 108 -12.10 23.04 8.26
N GLU A 109 -12.04 21.99 9.10
CA GLU A 109 -12.44 22.03 10.52
C GLU A 109 -11.71 23.15 11.30
N LEU A 110 -10.42 23.34 11.02
CA LEU A 110 -9.61 24.42 11.63
C LEU A 110 -10.09 25.81 11.19
N TYR A 111 -10.37 26.00 9.90
CA TYR A 111 -10.89 27.27 9.38
C TYR A 111 -12.26 27.62 9.95
N GLU A 112 -13.17 26.64 10.08
CA GLU A 112 -14.48 26.84 10.69
C GLU A 112 -14.36 27.29 12.15
N ARG A 113 -13.46 26.66 12.93
CA ARG A 113 -13.19 27.07 14.32
C ARG A 113 -12.59 28.47 14.43
N MET A 114 -11.64 28.82 13.56
CA MET A 114 -11.07 30.16 13.54
C MET A 114 -12.12 31.21 13.20
N LEU A 115 -12.97 30.94 12.22
CA LEU A 115 -14.05 31.84 11.83
C LEU A 115 -15.05 32.04 12.98
N GLN A 116 -15.36 30.97 13.70
CA GLN A 116 -16.23 31.04 14.88
C GLN A 116 -15.61 31.88 16.00
N ALA A 117 -14.32 31.67 16.31
CA ALA A 117 -13.60 32.45 17.31
C ALA A 117 -13.54 33.95 16.96
N GLU A 118 -13.33 34.29 15.68
CA GLU A 118 -13.37 35.67 15.21
C GLU A 118 -14.77 36.29 15.38
N LYS A 119 -15.84 35.55 15.05
CA LYS A 119 -17.23 36.02 15.24
C LYS A 119 -17.56 36.27 16.71
N GLU A 120 -17.21 35.34 17.59
CA GLU A 120 -17.42 35.46 19.03
C GLU A 120 -16.67 36.65 19.63
N LYS A 121 -15.45 36.89 19.16
CA LYS A 121 -14.64 38.04 19.55
C LYS A 121 -15.28 39.36 19.10
N VAL A 122 -15.76 39.44 17.87
CA VAL A 122 -16.47 40.63 17.36
C VAL A 122 -17.74 40.88 18.17
N GLU A 123 -18.55 39.86 18.42
CA GLU A 123 -19.78 39.99 19.21
C GLU A 123 -19.48 40.48 20.64
N TYR A 124 -18.44 39.95 21.27
CA TYR A 124 -17.99 40.41 22.58
C TYR A 124 -17.58 41.89 22.57
N LEU A 125 -16.82 42.32 21.56
CA LEU A 125 -16.42 43.71 21.39
C LEU A 125 -17.62 44.63 21.14
N GLU A 126 -18.60 44.20 20.34
CA GLU A 126 -19.85 44.94 20.11
C GLU A 126 -20.68 45.12 21.39
N LYS A 127 -20.74 44.10 22.26
CA LYS A 127 -21.41 44.19 23.56
C LYS A 127 -20.73 45.23 24.45
N LEU A 128 -19.39 45.19 24.55
CA LEU A 128 -18.62 46.19 25.31
C LEU A 128 -18.79 47.61 24.78
N LEU A 129 -18.95 47.78 23.47
CA LEU A 129 -19.20 49.09 22.86
C LEU A 129 -20.62 49.61 23.12
N LYS A 130 -21.62 48.73 23.26
CA LYS A 130 -23.02 49.09 23.58
C LYS A 130 -23.25 49.40 25.06
N GLU A 131 -22.39 48.91 25.94
CA GLU A 131 -22.43 49.18 27.38
C GLU A 131 -21.73 50.50 27.79
N LYS A 132 -21.15 51.22 26.82
CA LYS A 132 -20.63 52.59 26.98
C LYS A 132 -21.63 53.64 26.54
#